data_AF-A0A351WW87-F1
#
_entry.id   AF-A0A351WW87-F1
#
_cell.length_a   1.000
_cell.length_b   1.000
_cell.length_c   1.000
_cell.angle_alpha   90.00
_cell.angle_beta   90.00
_cell.angle_gamma   90.00
#
_symmetry.space_group_name_H-M   'P 1'
#
loop_
_entity.id
_entity.type
_entity.pdbx_description
1 polymer ?
#
loop_
_entity_poly.entity_id
_entity_poly.type
_entity_poly.pdbx_seq_one_letter_code
_entity_poly.pdbx_strand_id
1 'polypeptide(L)'
;MTKTTLFTALFTLFCLNLAAPSRLLADYYQYKDSRGVISMTNKLESVPAKYRSSMKVIHEEPKKAPAKADEAAPQAAEAASPATDQSAAATPAAEAPSGKFAELCARFPWLKPLLYIAGFFAALVAVFKVTSHIPSPLLSRLILLSFFVAVFVFMYKSYVEYMVNSSVEIKAKAVNMMKKSGTREQPLPGEEAPGAQR
;
A
#
# COMPACT_ATOMS: atom_id res chain seq x y z
N MET A 1 -2.16 2.23 44.72
CA MET A 1 -2.01 1.94 43.28
C MET A 1 -1.11 3.01 42.67
N THR A 2 0.04 2.61 42.15
CA THR A 2 1.05 3.51 41.59
C THR A 2 0.60 3.99 40.21
N LYS A 3 0.69 5.31 39.95
CA LYS A 3 0.24 5.94 38.69
C LYS A 3 0.87 5.27 37.45
N THR A 4 2.06 4.69 37.59
CA THR A 4 2.75 3.89 36.57
C THR A 4 1.95 2.66 36.13
N THR A 5 1.34 1.90 37.05
CA THR A 5 0.50 0.74 36.67
C THR A 5 -0.70 1.13 35.80
N LEU A 6 -1.26 2.31 36.00
CA LEU A 6 -2.39 2.81 35.22
C LEU A 6 -1.98 3.20 33.80
N PHE A 7 -0.80 3.83 33.64
CA PHE A 7 -0.26 4.14 32.30
C PHE A 7 0.14 2.88 31.52
N THR A 8 0.76 1.90 32.18
CA THR A 8 1.10 0.64 31.52
C THR A 8 -0.14 -0.11 31.06
N ALA A 9 -1.20 -0.14 31.88
CA ALA A 9 -2.47 -0.74 31.52
C ALA A 9 -3.19 -0.01 30.36
N LEU A 10 -3.15 1.33 30.33
CA LEU A 10 -3.70 2.11 29.23
C LEU A 10 -2.93 1.87 27.93
N PHE A 11 -1.61 1.78 28.00
CA PHE A 11 -0.76 1.55 26.83
C PHE A 11 -0.98 0.14 26.25
N THR A 12 -1.05 -0.89 27.10
CA THR A 12 -1.39 -2.24 26.62
C THR A 12 -2.79 -2.32 26.04
N LEU A 13 -3.78 -1.65 26.63
CA LEU A 13 -5.13 -1.57 26.08
C LEU A 13 -5.16 -0.87 24.72
N PHE A 14 -4.39 0.21 24.55
CA PHE A 14 -4.25 0.92 23.29
C PHE A 14 -3.59 0.06 22.21
N CYS A 15 -2.48 -0.60 22.54
CA CYS A 15 -1.81 -1.54 21.64
C CYS A 15 -2.71 -2.71 21.23
N LEU A 16 -3.54 -3.22 22.15
CA LEU A 16 -4.50 -4.30 21.85
C LEU A 16 -5.60 -3.83 20.88
N ASN A 17 -6.04 -2.58 20.98
CA ASN A 17 -6.99 -1.99 20.02
C ASN A 17 -6.36 -1.76 18.64
N LEU A 18 -5.08 -1.44 18.57
CA LEU A 18 -4.36 -1.31 17.29
C LEU A 18 -4.07 -2.66 16.63
N ALA A 19 -3.85 -3.71 17.42
CA ALA A 19 -3.57 -5.06 16.92
C ALA A 19 -4.84 -5.84 16.53
N ALA A 20 -6.02 -5.42 16.99
CA ALA A 20 -7.28 -5.99 16.54
C ALA A 20 -7.58 -5.48 15.12
N PRO A 21 -7.50 -6.33 14.07
CA PRO A 21 -7.93 -5.89 12.75
C PRO A 21 -9.40 -5.50 12.86
N SER A 22 -9.71 -4.23 12.59
CA SER A 22 -11.07 -3.78 12.42
C SER A 22 -11.63 -4.54 11.21
N ARG A 23 -12.35 -5.63 11.49
CA ARG A 23 -13.10 -6.38 10.50
C ARG A 23 -14.29 -5.51 10.09
N LEU A 24 -14.01 -4.45 9.34
CA LEU A 24 -15.01 -3.73 8.56
C LEU A 24 -15.38 -4.65 7.39
N LEU A 25 -16.20 -5.65 7.69
CA LEU A 25 -16.88 -6.44 6.67
C LEU A 25 -17.93 -5.51 6.06
N ALA A 26 -17.69 -5.09 4.82
CA ALA A 26 -18.65 -4.28 4.09
C ALA A 26 -19.62 -5.23 3.38
N ASP A 27 -20.91 -5.10 3.70
CA ASP A 27 -21.96 -5.82 2.97
C ASP A 27 -22.22 -5.09 1.65
N TYR A 28 -22.00 -5.78 0.53
CA TYR A 28 -22.28 -5.23 -0.80
C TYR A 28 -23.67 -5.66 -1.27
N TYR A 29 -24.49 -4.67 -1.63
CA TYR A 29 -25.83 -4.88 -2.18
C TYR A 29 -25.77 -4.77 -3.70
N GLN A 30 -26.09 -5.86 -4.39
CA GLN A 30 -26.14 -5.92 -5.84
C GLN A 30 -27.59 -5.99 -6.32
N TYR A 31 -27.97 -5.12 -7.25
CA TYR A 31 -29.30 -5.15 -7.88
C TYR A 31 -29.22 -4.88 -9.38
N LYS A 32 -30.24 -5.34 -10.11
CA LYS A 32 -30.36 -5.14 -11.56
C LYS A 32 -31.45 -4.10 -11.83
N ASP A 33 -31.09 -3.01 -12.50
CA ASP A 33 -32.05 -1.97 -12.90
C ASP A 33 -32.95 -2.48 -14.04
N SER A 34 -34.06 -1.78 -14.29
CA SER A 34 -34.99 -1.97 -15.42
C SER A 34 -34.30 -2.06 -16.80
N ARG A 35 -33.14 -1.41 -16.97
CA ARG A 35 -32.31 -1.45 -18.17
C ARG A 35 -31.37 -2.67 -18.25
N GLY A 36 -31.42 -3.55 -17.26
CA GLY A 36 -30.57 -4.73 -17.17
C GLY A 36 -29.15 -4.47 -16.63
N VAL A 37 -28.83 -3.24 -16.23
CA VAL A 37 -27.53 -2.85 -15.68
C VAL A 37 -27.41 -3.31 -14.23
N ILE A 38 -26.30 -3.97 -13.90
CA ILE A 38 -25.99 -4.44 -12.54
C ILE A 38 -25.32 -3.29 -11.78
N SER A 39 -25.94 -2.83 -10.70
CA SER A 39 -25.42 -1.79 -9.81
C SER A 39 -25.04 -2.39 -8.47
N MET A 40 -23.89 -1.99 -7.92
CA MET A 40 -23.40 -2.40 -6.60
C MET A 40 -23.28 -1.19 -5.68
N THR A 41 -23.74 -1.33 -4.44
CA THR A 41 -23.67 -0.26 -3.43
C THR A 41 -23.35 -0.80 -2.04
N ASN A 42 -22.73 0.02 -1.20
CA ASN A 42 -22.30 -0.33 0.17
C ASN A 42 -23.35 0.09 1.23
N LYS A 43 -24.45 0.72 0.82
CA LYS A 43 -25.52 1.15 1.74
C LYS A 43 -26.85 0.56 1.29
N LEU A 44 -27.62 0.02 2.22
CA LEU A 44 -28.96 -0.47 1.92
C LEU A 44 -29.90 0.68 1.50
N GLU A 45 -29.70 1.86 2.07
CA GLU A 45 -30.54 3.04 1.85
C GLU A 45 -30.46 3.58 0.41
N SER A 46 -29.29 3.44 -0.24
CA SER A 46 -29.10 3.84 -1.64
C SER A 46 -29.74 2.88 -2.65
N VAL A 47 -30.23 1.71 -2.21
CA VAL A 47 -31.00 0.80 -3.07
C VAL A 47 -32.44 1.33 -3.21
N PRO A 48 -32.90 1.65 -4.42
CA PRO A 48 -34.27 2.10 -4.64
C PRO A 48 -35.29 1.07 -4.14
N ALA A 49 -36.37 1.53 -3.49
CA ALA A 49 -37.35 0.66 -2.85
C ALA A 49 -37.91 -0.44 -3.77
N LYS A 50 -38.05 -0.15 -5.06
CA LYS A 50 -38.55 -1.07 -6.09
C LYS A 50 -37.66 -2.30 -6.31
N TYR A 51 -36.36 -2.21 -6.02
CA TYR A 51 -35.38 -3.27 -6.30
C TYR A 51 -34.88 -3.98 -5.02
N ARG A 52 -35.37 -3.58 -3.84
CA ARG A 52 -34.94 -4.17 -2.57
C ARG A 52 -35.36 -5.63 -2.39
N SER A 53 -36.46 -6.06 -3.01
CA SER A 53 -36.93 -7.45 -2.96
C SER A 53 -36.12 -8.38 -3.88
N SER A 54 -35.51 -7.86 -4.94
CA SER A 54 -34.74 -8.62 -5.93
C SER A 54 -33.22 -8.52 -5.73
N MET A 55 -32.76 -7.81 -4.70
CA MET A 55 -31.33 -7.59 -4.49
C MET A 55 -30.66 -8.84 -3.94
N LYS A 56 -29.39 -9.04 -4.33
CA LYS A 56 -28.53 -10.08 -3.76
C LYS A 56 -27.53 -9.43 -2.81
N VAL A 57 -27.50 -9.91 -1.57
CA VAL A 57 -26.52 -9.47 -0.57
C VAL A 57 -25.27 -10.36 -0.72
N ILE A 58 -24.14 -9.73 -1.04
CA ILE A 58 -22.85 -10.41 -1.10
C ILE A 58 -22.10 -10.03 0.17
N HIS A 59 -22.04 -10.96 1.10
CA HIS A 59 -21.21 -10.82 2.29
C HIS A 59 -19.78 -11.16 1.89
N GLU A 60 -18.86 -10.21 2.07
CA GLU A 60 -17.44 -10.48 1.90
C GLU A 60 -16.97 -11.30 3.10
N GLU A 61 -17.19 -12.62 3.06
CA GLU A 61 -16.56 -13.51 4.04
C GLU A 61 -15.04 -13.40 3.88
N PRO A 62 -14.28 -13.25 4.98
CA PRO A 62 -12.84 -13.22 4.89
C PRO A 62 -12.37 -14.55 4.31
N LYS A 63 -11.93 -14.52 3.06
CA LYS A 63 -11.39 -15.68 2.33
C LYS A 63 -10.28 -16.28 3.18
N LYS A 64 -10.61 -17.31 3.95
CA LYS A 64 -9.63 -18.17 4.60
C LYS A 64 -8.83 -18.77 3.46
N ALA A 65 -7.53 -18.49 3.43
CA ALA A 65 -6.64 -18.89 2.34
C ALA A 65 -6.95 -20.33 1.89
N PRO A 66 -7.25 -20.58 0.61
CA PRO A 66 -7.57 -21.92 0.16
C PRO A 66 -6.29 -22.76 0.20
N ALA A 67 -6.31 -23.80 1.02
CA ALA A 67 -5.49 -24.99 0.82
C ALA A 67 -5.87 -25.58 -0.55
N LYS A 68 -4.83 -26.01 -1.28
CA LYS A 68 -4.88 -26.61 -2.62
C LYS A 68 -5.83 -27.82 -2.72
N ALA A 69 -6.55 -27.92 -3.85
CA ALA A 69 -6.90 -29.11 -4.62
C ALA A 69 -7.85 -28.64 -5.74
N ASP A 70 -7.40 -28.43 -6.98
CA ASP A 70 -7.18 -29.40 -8.09
C ASP A 70 -8.45 -29.81 -8.85
N GLU A 71 -8.25 -29.99 -10.17
CA GLU A 71 -9.15 -30.36 -11.28
C GLU A 71 -9.90 -29.20 -11.98
N ALA A 72 -9.35 -28.59 -13.06
CA ALA A 72 -9.25 -29.06 -14.48
C ALA A 72 -10.56 -28.80 -15.26
N ALA A 73 -10.63 -28.16 -16.44
CA ALA A 73 -9.68 -27.70 -17.45
C ALA A 73 -10.42 -26.73 -18.45
N PRO A 74 -9.99 -26.50 -19.72
CA PRO A 74 -8.98 -25.53 -20.15
C PRO A 74 -9.41 -24.64 -21.37
N GLN A 75 -8.46 -23.83 -21.89
CA GLN A 75 -8.40 -23.05 -23.15
C GLN A 75 -8.85 -21.58 -23.06
N ALA A 76 -8.14 -20.58 -23.60
CA ALA A 76 -6.82 -20.44 -24.22
C ALA A 76 -6.60 -18.90 -24.31
N ALA A 77 -5.55 -18.34 -23.70
CA ALA A 77 -4.30 -17.95 -24.36
C ALA A 77 -4.40 -16.69 -25.25
N GLU A 78 -3.97 -15.55 -24.72
CA GLU A 78 -2.91 -14.68 -25.29
C GLU A 78 -2.58 -13.60 -24.24
N ALA A 79 -1.56 -13.78 -23.39
CA ALA A 79 -0.14 -13.55 -23.65
C ALA A 79 0.23 -12.06 -23.84
N ALA A 80 0.66 -11.42 -22.74
CA ALA A 80 1.96 -10.74 -22.68
C ALA A 80 2.22 -10.21 -21.26
N SER A 81 3.37 -10.60 -20.75
CA SER A 81 3.86 -10.47 -19.39
C SER A 81 4.04 -9.04 -18.86
N PRO A 82 4.14 -8.91 -17.52
CA PRO A 82 4.30 -7.64 -16.81
C PRO A 82 5.75 -7.16 -16.90
N ALA A 83 5.94 -5.90 -17.26
CA ALA A 83 7.21 -5.20 -17.05
C ALA A 83 6.88 -3.87 -16.36
N THR A 84 6.76 -3.95 -15.04
CA THR A 84 6.99 -2.79 -14.17
C THR A 84 8.47 -2.47 -14.32
N ASP A 85 8.80 -1.65 -15.32
CA ASP A 85 10.07 -0.94 -15.37
C ASP A 85 10.09 0.03 -14.19
N GLN A 86 10.57 -0.47 -13.05
CA GLN A 86 11.28 0.36 -12.09
C GLN A 86 12.43 0.99 -12.88
N SER A 87 12.20 2.22 -13.32
CA SER A 87 13.26 3.11 -13.77
C SER A 87 14.18 3.30 -12.58
N ALA A 88 15.22 2.48 -12.53
CA ALA A 88 16.40 2.70 -11.74
C ALA A 88 16.96 4.05 -12.20
N ALA A 89 16.61 5.10 -11.48
CA ALA A 89 17.34 6.35 -11.52
C ALA A 89 18.80 5.99 -11.18
N ALA A 90 19.68 6.18 -12.16
CA ALA A 90 21.11 5.95 -12.06
C ALA A 90 21.65 6.67 -10.81
N THR A 91 21.82 5.89 -9.74
CA THR A 91 22.67 6.25 -8.61
C THR A 91 24.03 5.66 -8.96
N PRO A 92 25.13 6.45 -8.86
CA PRO A 92 26.44 6.04 -9.34
C PRO A 92 26.84 4.70 -8.71
N ALA A 93 27.53 3.87 -9.49
CA ALA A 93 28.05 2.57 -9.12
C ALA A 93 28.69 2.58 -7.73
N ALA A 94 27.87 2.31 -6.71
CA ALA A 94 28.33 2.02 -5.36
C ALA A 94 28.75 0.56 -5.38
N GLU A 95 30.02 0.33 -5.02
CA GLU A 95 30.67 -0.96 -4.84
C GLU A 95 29.67 -2.04 -4.43
N ALA A 96 29.62 -3.13 -5.19
CA ALA A 96 28.80 -4.28 -4.86
C ALA A 96 29.05 -4.67 -3.40
N PRO A 97 28.07 -4.51 -2.50
CA PRO A 97 28.28 -4.78 -1.08
C PRO A 97 28.48 -6.29 -0.92
N SER A 98 29.73 -6.72 -0.84
CA SER A 98 30.13 -8.12 -0.65
C SER A 98 29.95 -8.52 0.81
N GLY A 99 28.69 -8.59 1.24
CA GLY A 99 28.32 -9.02 2.58
C GLY A 99 27.08 -9.91 2.55
N LYS A 100 27.10 -11.00 3.33
CA LYS A 100 25.95 -11.90 3.50
C LYS A 100 24.66 -11.16 3.90
N PHE A 101 24.80 -10.02 4.59
CA PHE A 101 23.67 -9.16 4.94
C PHE A 101 23.06 -8.43 3.74
N ALA A 102 23.90 -7.95 2.81
CA ALA A 102 23.42 -7.30 1.59
C ALA A 102 22.73 -8.30 0.67
N GLU A 103 23.23 -9.54 0.61
CA GLU A 103 22.59 -10.65 -0.11
C GLU A 103 21.19 -10.97 0.46
N LEU A 104 21.06 -11.01 1.80
CA LEU A 104 19.76 -11.19 2.45
C LEU A 104 18.80 -10.02 2.20
N CYS A 105 19.30 -8.79 2.19
CA CYS A 105 18.50 -7.60 1.90
C CYS A 105 18.07 -7.52 0.42
N ALA A 106 18.86 -8.07 -0.50
CA ALA A 106 18.48 -8.20 -1.91
C ALA A 106 17.41 -9.28 -2.09
N ARG A 107 17.50 -10.39 -1.34
CA ARG A 107 16.54 -11.50 -1.42
C ARG A 107 15.16 -11.17 -0.87
N PHE A 108 15.08 -10.29 0.14
CA PHE A 108 13.82 -9.89 0.78
C PHE A 108 13.64 -8.37 0.73
N PRO A 109 12.98 -7.81 -0.30
CA PRO A 109 12.79 -6.36 -0.42
C PRO A 109 12.00 -5.75 0.75
N TRP A 110 11.20 -6.56 1.46
CA TRP A 110 10.46 -6.17 2.66
C TRP A 110 11.30 -6.14 3.95
N LEU A 111 12.54 -6.64 3.93
CA LEU A 111 13.42 -6.62 5.10
C LEU A 111 13.85 -5.18 5.45
N LYS A 112 14.02 -4.31 4.45
CA LYS A 112 14.38 -2.90 4.65
C LYS A 112 13.35 -2.15 5.51
N PRO A 113 12.05 -2.09 5.14
CA PRO A 113 11.04 -1.45 5.99
C PRO A 113 10.93 -2.12 7.36
N LEU A 114 11.07 -3.45 7.44
CA LEU A 114 11.06 -4.17 8.71
C LEU A 114 12.20 -3.71 9.64
N LEU A 115 13.41 -3.54 9.11
CA LEU A 115 14.57 -3.04 9.87
C LEU A 115 14.37 -1.61 10.35
N TYR A 116 13.79 -0.73 9.53
CA TYR A 116 13.45 0.63 9.97
C TYR A 116 12.43 0.62 11.10
N ILE A 117 11.39 -0.21 10.99
CA ILE A 117 10.38 -0.38 12.04
C ILE A 117 11.04 -0.94 13.32
N ALA A 118 11.86 -1.98 13.21
CA ALA A 118 12.55 -2.58 14.35
C ALA A 118 13.50 -1.58 15.03
N GLY A 119 14.27 -0.81 14.26
CA GLY A 119 15.14 0.24 14.79
C GLY A 119 14.36 1.35 15.48
N PHE A 120 13.22 1.76 14.92
CA PHE A 120 12.31 2.73 15.55
C PHE A 120 11.78 2.23 16.89
N PHE A 121 11.31 0.97 16.96
CA PHE A 121 10.85 0.37 18.22
C PHE A 121 11.98 0.25 19.25
N ALA A 122 13.18 -0.13 18.83
CA ALA A 122 14.34 -0.21 19.72
C ALA A 122 14.69 1.17 20.32
N ALA A 123 14.68 2.23 19.49
CA ALA A 123 14.89 3.60 19.96
C ALA A 123 13.81 4.04 20.97
N LEU A 124 12.54 3.72 20.69
CA LEU A 124 11.42 4.04 21.56
C LEU A 124 11.55 3.33 22.92
N VAL A 125 11.88 2.04 22.94
CA VAL A 125 12.15 1.29 24.19
C VAL A 125 13.33 1.90 24.97
N ALA A 126 14.40 2.31 24.28
CA ALA A 126 15.53 2.96 24.91
C ALA A 126 15.13 4.28 25.60
N VAL A 127 14.32 5.12 24.94
CA VAL A 127 13.80 6.37 25.53
C VAL A 127 12.91 6.08 26.74
N PHE A 128 12.04 5.07 26.68
CA PHE A 128 11.24 4.67 27.84
C PHE A 128 12.09 4.19 29.01
N LYS A 129 13.14 3.41 28.73
CA LYS A 129 14.06 2.94 29.76
C LYS A 129 14.80 4.10 30.40
N VAL A 130 15.35 5.02 29.61
CA VAL A 130 16.04 6.23 30.10
C VAL A 130 15.09 7.09 30.93
N THR A 131 13.87 7.32 30.47
CA THR A 131 12.89 8.14 31.19
C THR A 131 12.40 7.48 32.48
N SER A 132 12.40 6.14 32.57
CA SER A 132 12.07 5.42 33.80
C SER A 132 13.12 5.56 34.91
N HIS A 133 14.38 5.82 34.54
CA HIS A 133 15.47 6.03 35.51
C HIS A 133 15.52 7.46 36.06
N ILE A 134 14.74 8.38 35.51
CA ILE A 134 14.75 9.79 35.91
C ILE A 134 13.68 10.03 36.99
N PRO A 135 14.06 10.45 38.21
CA PRO A 135 13.09 10.67 39.30
C PRO A 135 12.20 11.90 39.08
N SER A 136 12.60 12.82 38.19
CA SER A 136 11.84 14.04 37.90
C SER A 136 10.78 13.80 36.82
N PRO A 137 9.47 13.92 37.16
CA PRO A 137 8.39 13.71 36.20
C PRO A 137 8.31 14.81 35.13
N LEU A 138 8.77 16.03 35.42
CA LEU A 138 8.81 17.12 34.45
C LEU A 138 9.87 16.87 33.37
N LEU A 139 11.05 16.41 33.77
CA LEU A 139 12.14 16.12 32.82
C LEU A 139 11.77 14.98 31.88
N SER A 140 11.17 13.91 32.42
CA SER A 140 10.68 12.77 31.62
C SER A 140 9.66 13.21 30.55
N ARG A 141 8.70 14.07 30.90
CA ARG A 141 7.73 14.61 29.94
C ARG A 141 8.39 15.45 28.86
N LEU A 142 9.38 16.27 29.21
CA LEU A 142 10.08 17.12 28.26
C LEU A 142 10.92 16.29 27.26
N ILE A 143 11.57 15.23 27.74
CA ILE A 143 12.32 14.28 26.89
C ILE A 143 11.38 13.52 25.95
N LEU A 144 10.23 13.05 26.45
CA LEU A 144 9.24 12.39 25.59
C LEU A 144 8.67 13.35 24.55
N LEU A 145 8.31 14.57 24.95
CA LEU A 145 7.81 15.59 24.04
C LEU A 145 8.82 15.90 22.92
N SER A 146 10.09 16.12 23.28
CA SER A 146 11.13 16.41 22.29
C SER A 146 11.38 15.22 21.35
N PHE A 147 11.36 14.00 21.87
CA PHE A 147 11.45 12.78 21.07
C PHE A 147 10.29 12.68 20.06
N PHE A 148 9.04 12.89 20.49
CA PHE A 148 7.90 12.87 19.58
C PHE A 148 8.00 13.96 18.52
N VAL A 149 8.36 15.19 18.89
CA VAL A 149 8.56 16.28 17.92
C VAL A 149 9.62 15.90 16.89
N ALA A 150 10.75 15.32 17.32
CA ALA A 150 11.80 14.87 16.41
C ALA A 150 11.29 13.78 15.44
N VAL A 151 10.52 12.80 15.94
CA VAL A 151 9.89 11.76 15.11
C VAL A 151 8.90 12.36 14.11
N PHE A 152 8.06 13.30 14.54
CA PHE A 152 7.10 13.98 13.66
C PHE A 152 7.79 14.78 12.55
N VAL A 153 8.84 15.53 12.89
CA VAL A 153 9.62 16.29 11.91
C VAL A 153 10.30 15.35 10.92
N PHE A 154 10.86 14.24 11.40
CA PHE A 154 11.45 13.20 10.55
C PHE A 154 10.42 12.58 9.60
N MET A 155 9.27 12.13 10.13
CA MET A 155 8.18 11.58 9.33
C MET A 155 7.67 12.58 8.28
N TYR A 156 7.52 13.86 8.67
CA TYR A 156 7.09 14.91 7.75
C TYR A 156 8.08 15.08 6.60
N LYS A 157 9.39 15.14 6.91
CA LYS A 157 10.43 15.23 5.88
C LYS A 157 10.38 14.04 4.93
N SER A 158 10.35 12.81 5.46
CA SER A 158 10.25 11.60 4.62
C SER A 158 8.99 11.57 3.77
N TYR A 159 7.86 12.04 4.31
CA TYR A 159 6.60 12.17 3.57
C TYR A 159 6.70 13.17 2.42
N VAL A 160 7.26 14.35 2.66
CA VAL A 160 7.46 15.38 1.61
C VAL A 160 8.38 14.86 0.52
N GLU A 161 9.51 14.24 0.87
CA GLU A 161 10.42 13.64 -0.11
C GLU A 161 9.73 12.55 -0.94
N TYR A 162 8.94 11.68 -0.30
CA TYR A 162 8.15 10.67 -1.00
C TYR A 162 7.14 11.28 -1.99
N MET A 163 6.39 12.29 -1.55
CA MET A 163 5.40 12.98 -2.38
C MET A 163 6.03 13.69 -3.58
N VAL A 164 7.18 14.34 -3.38
CA VAL A 164 7.93 15.02 -4.46
C VAL A 164 8.44 14.00 -5.47
N ASN A 165 9.07 12.91 -5.01
CA ASN A 165 9.61 11.87 -5.88
C ASN A 165 8.50 11.18 -6.69
N SER A 166 7.38 10.85 -6.04
CA SER A 166 6.21 10.27 -6.73
C SER A 166 5.64 11.22 -7.78
N SER A 167 5.56 12.52 -7.47
CA SER A 167 5.09 13.53 -8.43
C SER A 167 6.00 13.66 -9.65
N VAL A 168 7.31 13.60 -9.45
CA VAL A 168 8.30 13.63 -10.54
C VAL A 168 8.18 12.38 -11.41
N GLU A 169 8.06 11.20 -10.81
CA GLU A 169 7.91 9.93 -11.53
C GLU A 169 6.62 9.89 -12.36
N ILE A 170 5.50 10.33 -11.80
CA ILE A 170 4.21 10.40 -12.52
C ILE A 170 4.31 11.36 -13.71
N LYS A 171 4.92 12.54 -13.53
CA LYS A 171 5.14 13.49 -14.62
C LYS A 171 6.04 12.92 -15.71
N ALA A 172 7.14 12.26 -15.33
CA ALA A 172 8.05 11.62 -16.27
C ALA A 172 7.34 10.52 -17.08
N LYS A 173 6.53 9.70 -16.42
CA LYS A 173 5.71 8.66 -17.06
C LYS A 173 4.68 9.26 -18.02
N ALA A 174 3.99 10.33 -17.63
CA ALA A 174 3.03 11.03 -18.48
C ALA A 174 3.70 11.61 -19.74
N VAL A 175 4.86 12.26 -19.60
CA VAL A 175 5.64 12.77 -20.75
C VAL A 175 6.11 11.64 -21.66
N ASN A 176 6.54 10.51 -21.10
CA ASN A 176 6.94 9.34 -21.89
C ASN A 176 5.74 8.76 -22.67
N MET A 177 4.56 8.68 -22.05
CA MET A 177 3.34 8.27 -22.73
C MET A 177 2.94 9.23 -23.85
N MET A 178 3.02 10.56 -23.65
CA MET A 178 2.76 11.56 -24.70
C MET A 178 3.74 11.46 -25.87
N LYS A 179 5.03 11.23 -25.59
CA LYS A 179 6.03 11.00 -26.66
C LYS A 179 5.71 9.74 -27.46
N LYS A 180 5.39 8.63 -26.78
CA LYS A 180 5.02 7.36 -27.43
C LYS A 180 3.74 7.46 -28.25
N SER A 181 2.74 8.25 -27.81
CA SER A 181 1.53 8.46 -28.60
C SER A 181 1.78 9.33 -29.84
N GLY A 182 2.72 10.29 -29.79
CA GLY A 182 3.09 11.10 -30.95
C GLY A 182 3.89 10.35 -32.02
N THR A 183 4.52 9.23 -31.67
CA THR A 183 5.27 8.37 -32.62
C THR A 183 4.43 7.25 -33.22
N ARG A 184 3.23 6.97 -32.67
CA ARG A 184 2.30 6.01 -33.27
C ARG A 184 1.50 6.72 -34.37
N GLU A 185 1.90 6.41 -35.61
CA GLU A 185 1.16 6.61 -36.87
C GLU A 185 1.12 8.04 -37.43
N GLN A 186 2.18 8.40 -38.17
CA GLN A 186 1.92 8.79 -39.55
C GLN A 186 2.05 7.52 -40.39
N PRO A 187 0.97 7.02 -41.01
CA PRO A 187 1.09 6.04 -42.09
C PRO A 187 2.11 6.60 -43.08
N LEU A 188 3.14 5.82 -43.41
CA LEU A 188 4.10 6.22 -44.43
C LEU A 188 3.30 6.57 -45.71
N PRO A 189 3.45 7.79 -46.27
CA PRO A 189 2.81 8.16 -47.51
C PRO A 189 3.47 7.36 -48.63
N GLY A 190 2.98 6.14 -48.88
CA GLY A 190 3.55 5.23 -49.86
C GLY A 190 3.19 3.76 -49.69
N GLU A 191 2.60 3.35 -48.57
CA GLU A 191 2.07 1.98 -48.45
C GLU A 191 0.66 1.92 -49.06
N GLU A 192 0.62 1.90 -50.40
CA GLU A 192 -0.59 1.62 -51.17
C GLU A 192 -1.19 0.30 -50.68
N ALA A 193 -2.45 0.35 -50.24
CA ALA A 193 -3.21 -0.82 -49.86
C ALA A 193 -3.20 -1.84 -51.03
N PRO A 194 -2.67 -3.06 -50.85
CA PRO A 194 -2.68 -4.08 -51.89
C PRO A 194 -4.10 -4.64 -52.01
N GLY A 195 -4.97 -3.94 -52.75
CA GLY A 195 -6.37 -4.35 -52.85
C GLY A 195 -7.26 -3.62 -53.86
N ALA A 196 -6.72 -2.70 -54.65
CA ALA A 196 -7.49 -2.00 -55.68
C ALA A 196 -7.03 -2.38 -57.11
N GLN A 197 -7.17 -3.65 -57.47
CA GLN A 197 -7.28 -4.06 -58.87
C GLN A 197 -8.48 -4.98 -59.03
N ARG A 198 -9.58 -4.42 -59.55
CA ARG A 198 -10.64 -5.14 -60.25
C ARG A 198 -11.07 -4.31 -61.45
#